data_AF-A0A7S2PKU6-F1
#
_entry.id   AF-A0A7S2PKU6-F1
#
_cell.length_a   1.000
_cell.length_b   1.000
_cell.length_c   1.000
_cell.angle_alpha   90.00
_cell.angle_beta   90.00
_cell.angle_gamma   90.00
#
_symmetry.space_group_name_H-M   'P 1'
#
loop_
_entity.id
_entity.type
_entity.pdbx_description
1 polymer ?
#
loop_
_entity_poly.entity_id
_entity_poly.type
_entity_poly.pdbx_seq_one_letter_code
_entity_poly.pdbx_strand_id
1 'polypeptide(L)'
;TSLLKDTKGTILVQEEEYSDTASFQHEQLLLSRLVHLLGNEDTDELFKIYSVAKKHFGQADSKRLQHTAVPLVFATISLIYRVRELEFAPPAKDDDVKLLGSLENGADANPASEVDDGDAASEINDGDAASE
;
A
#
# COMPACT_ATOMS: atom_id res chain seq x y z
N THR A 1 7.90 -34.53 7.94
CA THR A 1 7.60 -33.10 7.76
C THR A 1 7.21 -32.92 6.32
N SER A 2 6.06 -32.33 5.95
CA SER A 2 6.03 -31.86 4.56
C SER A 2 5.08 -30.72 4.26
N LEU A 3 5.66 -29.55 4.09
CA LEU A 3 5.09 -28.36 3.48
C LEU A 3 5.11 -28.48 1.93
N LEU A 4 4.77 -29.67 1.40
CA LEU A 4 4.89 -30.21 0.02
C LEU A 4 6.21 -30.95 -0.27
N LYS A 5 6.29 -32.16 -0.84
CA LYS A 5 5.44 -32.96 -1.78
C LYS A 5 5.02 -34.31 -1.18
N ASP A 6 4.02 -34.99 -1.79
CA ASP A 6 3.93 -36.46 -1.77
C ASP A 6 3.73 -37.06 -3.16
N THR A 7 4.70 -37.89 -3.56
CA THR A 7 4.61 -38.78 -4.73
C THR A 7 4.90 -40.21 -4.29
N LYS A 8 3.85 -40.93 -3.90
CA LYS A 8 3.44 -42.24 -4.45
C LYS A 8 2.14 -42.64 -3.74
N GLY A 9 1.09 -42.81 -4.55
CA GLY A 9 -0.21 -43.25 -4.05
C GLY A 9 -0.11 -44.64 -3.42
N THR A 10 -0.50 -44.72 -2.15
CA THR A 10 -1.11 -45.92 -1.57
C THR A 10 -2.10 -45.39 -0.52
N ILE A 11 -3.37 -45.62 -0.79
CA ILE A 11 -4.45 -45.48 0.19
C ILE A 11 -4.15 -46.50 1.30
N LEU A 12 -3.61 -46.06 2.44
CA LEU A 12 -3.61 -46.85 3.66
C LEU A 12 -4.62 -46.22 4.61
N VAL A 13 -5.57 -47.06 5.01
CA VAL A 13 -6.85 -46.71 5.59
C VAL A 13 -6.78 -46.90 7.11
N GLN A 14 -7.54 -46.04 7.82
CA GLN A 14 -8.03 -46.22 9.19
C GLN A 14 -7.00 -46.08 10.32
N GLU A 15 -6.69 -44.83 10.69
CA GLU A 15 -6.51 -44.29 12.06
C GLU A 15 -5.98 -42.84 12.01
N GLU A 16 -5.40 -42.41 10.89
CA GLU A 16 -4.74 -41.09 10.72
C GLU A 16 -5.66 -39.91 10.32
N GLU A 17 -6.95 -40.15 10.05
CA GLU A 17 -7.83 -39.20 9.34
C GLU A 17 -8.08 -37.87 10.11
N TYR A 18 -8.11 -37.92 11.46
CA TYR A 18 -8.24 -36.72 12.30
C TYR A 18 -6.92 -35.94 12.43
N SER A 19 -5.78 -36.63 12.48
CA SER A 19 -4.45 -36.01 12.51
C SER A 19 -4.11 -35.35 11.17
N ASP A 20 -4.48 -36.02 10.07
CA ASP A 20 -4.25 -35.55 8.71
C ASP A 20 -5.03 -34.25 8.43
N THR A 21 -6.28 -34.14 8.91
CA THR A 21 -7.11 -32.95 8.64
C THR A 21 -6.64 -31.70 9.40
N ALA A 22 -6.33 -31.81 10.69
CA ALA A 22 -5.87 -30.66 11.48
C ALA A 22 -4.46 -30.21 11.07
N SER A 23 -3.55 -31.17 10.82
CA SER A 23 -2.21 -30.87 10.31
C SER A 23 -2.27 -30.24 8.93
N PHE A 24 -3.14 -30.74 8.04
CA PHE A 24 -3.37 -30.17 6.72
C PHE A 24 -3.89 -28.74 6.80
N GLN A 25 -4.91 -28.47 7.63
CA GLN A 25 -5.44 -27.12 7.82
C GLN A 25 -4.39 -26.15 8.36
N HIS A 26 -3.56 -26.60 9.30
CA HIS A 26 -2.45 -25.80 9.82
C HIS A 26 -1.45 -25.46 8.71
N GLU A 27 -1.07 -26.43 7.89
CA GLU A 27 -0.19 -26.24 6.74
C GLU A 27 -0.76 -25.26 5.71
N GLN A 28 -2.05 -25.37 5.40
CA GLN A 28 -2.75 -24.44 4.50
C GLN A 28 -2.71 -22.99 5.02
N LEU A 29 -2.90 -22.84 6.33
CA LEU A 29 -2.83 -21.53 6.98
C LEU A 29 -1.41 -20.95 6.94
N LEU A 30 -0.39 -21.79 7.15
CA LEU A 30 1.01 -21.38 7.01
C LEU A 30 1.34 -20.95 5.57
N LEU A 31 0.91 -21.72 4.57
CA LEU A 31 1.13 -21.39 3.16
C LEU A 31 0.41 -20.09 2.77
N SER A 32 -0.80 -19.89 3.26
CA SER A 32 -1.55 -18.65 3.05
C SER A 32 -0.83 -17.44 3.64
N ARG A 33 -0.30 -17.57 4.87
CA ARG A 33 0.53 -16.53 5.50
C ARG A 33 1.83 -16.30 4.75
N LEU A 34 2.50 -17.37 4.32
CA LEU A 34 3.73 -17.28 3.53
C LEU A 34 3.50 -16.43 2.28
N VAL A 35 2.45 -16.73 1.51
CA VAL A 35 2.12 -15.97 0.30
C VAL A 35 1.87 -14.49 0.60
N HIS A 36 1.22 -14.16 1.72
CA HIS A 36 1.00 -12.76 2.12
C HIS A 36 2.29 -12.06 2.58
N LEU A 37 3.28 -12.81 3.06
CA LEU A 37 4.59 -12.28 3.46
C LEU A 37 5.55 -12.14 2.27
N LEU A 38 5.27 -12.76 1.13
CA LEU A 38 6.03 -12.54 -0.10
C LEU A 38 5.71 -11.14 -0.61
N GLY A 39 6.62 -10.20 -0.35
CA GLY A 39 6.54 -8.83 -0.81
C GLY A 39 7.89 -8.37 -1.35
N ASN A 40 7.84 -7.48 -2.34
CA ASN A 40 9.00 -6.75 -2.86
C ASN A 40 8.50 -5.40 -3.41
N GLU A 41 9.36 -4.39 -3.38
CA GLU A 41 9.09 -3.09 -4.00
C GLU A 41 9.11 -3.19 -5.53
N ASP A 42 10.02 -3.97 -6.10
CA ASP A 42 10.06 -4.23 -7.54
C ASP A 42 8.99 -5.27 -7.94
N THR A 43 8.11 -4.87 -8.86
CA THR A 43 7.06 -5.74 -9.41
C THR A 43 7.63 -6.91 -10.22
N ASP A 44 8.77 -6.73 -10.88
CA ASP A 44 9.41 -7.78 -11.68
C ASP A 44 10.03 -8.86 -10.80
N GLU A 45 10.70 -8.46 -9.72
CA GLU A 45 11.21 -9.40 -8.72
C GLU A 45 10.07 -10.13 -8.01
N LEU A 46 8.99 -9.43 -7.66
CA LEU A 46 7.82 -10.06 -7.06
C LEU A 46 7.17 -11.09 -7.99
N PHE A 47 7.10 -10.81 -9.29
CA PHE A 47 6.63 -11.77 -10.29
C PHE A 47 7.53 -13.01 -10.40
N LYS A 48 8.85 -12.84 -10.34
CA LYS A 48 9.81 -13.97 -10.30
C LYS A 48 9.59 -14.84 -9.07
N ILE A 49 9.39 -14.23 -7.90
CA ILE A 49 9.10 -14.93 -6.64
C ILE A 49 7.80 -15.75 -6.77
N TYR A 50 6.71 -15.16 -7.29
CA TYR A 50 5.47 -15.90 -7.51
C TYR A 50 5.60 -17.02 -8.53
N SER A 51 6.43 -16.84 -9.56
CA SER A 51 6.71 -17.90 -10.54
C SER A 51 7.42 -19.10 -9.91
N VAL A 52 8.35 -18.86 -8.99
CA VAL A 52 9.00 -19.91 -8.20
C VAL A 52 8.00 -20.57 -7.26
N ALA A 53 7.20 -19.79 -6.52
CA ALA A 53 6.16 -20.31 -5.63
C ALA A 53 5.17 -21.21 -6.38
N LYS A 54 4.71 -20.79 -7.57
CA LYS A 54 3.86 -21.59 -8.46
C LYS A 54 4.49 -22.93 -8.81
N LYS A 55 5.79 -22.97 -9.12
CA LYS A 55 6.50 -24.21 -9.46
C LYS A 55 6.55 -25.18 -8.27
N HIS A 56 6.75 -24.67 -7.06
CA HIS A 56 6.79 -25.48 -5.85
C HIS A 56 5.39 -25.95 -5.41
N PHE A 57 4.38 -25.08 -5.51
CA PHE A 57 2.99 -25.45 -5.20
C PHE A 57 2.40 -26.39 -6.24
N GLY A 58 2.79 -26.26 -7.51
CA GLY A 58 2.38 -27.18 -8.58
C GLY A 58 2.93 -28.60 -8.44
N GLN A 59 3.84 -28.83 -7.49
CA GLN A 59 4.35 -30.16 -7.15
C GLN A 59 3.53 -30.85 -6.05
N ALA A 60 2.49 -30.17 -5.54
CA ALA A 60 1.49 -30.72 -4.64
C ALA A 60 0.68 -31.86 -5.30
N ASP A 61 0.16 -32.77 -4.48
CA ASP A 61 -0.93 -33.65 -4.86
C ASP A 61 -2.24 -32.86 -5.05
N SER A 62 -3.19 -33.44 -5.78
CA SER A 62 -4.43 -32.76 -6.19
C SER A 62 -5.25 -32.22 -4.99
N LYS A 63 -5.26 -32.92 -3.86
CA LYS A 63 -5.99 -32.52 -2.64
C LYS A 63 -5.40 -31.22 -2.07
N ARG A 64 -4.07 -31.10 -2.00
CA ARG A 64 -3.40 -29.90 -1.48
C ARG A 64 -3.39 -28.74 -2.48
N LEU A 65 -3.31 -29.03 -3.77
CA LEU A 65 -3.29 -27.99 -4.81
C LEU A 65 -4.57 -27.15 -4.81
N GLN A 66 -5.73 -27.77 -4.58
CA GLN A 66 -7.04 -27.09 -4.55
C GLN A 66 -7.12 -25.97 -3.51
N HIS A 67 -6.40 -26.11 -2.40
CA HIS A 67 -6.44 -25.16 -1.29
C HIS A 67 -5.25 -24.19 -1.28
N THR A 68 -4.08 -24.62 -1.74
CA THR A 68 -2.85 -23.80 -1.76
C THR A 68 -2.74 -22.87 -2.97
N ALA A 69 -3.40 -23.21 -4.08
CA ALA A 69 -3.37 -22.37 -5.28
C ALA A 69 -4.14 -21.06 -5.11
N VAL A 70 -5.25 -21.08 -4.37
CA VAL A 70 -6.13 -19.92 -4.17
C VAL A 70 -5.37 -18.69 -3.63
N PRO A 71 -4.64 -18.76 -2.51
CA PRO A 71 -3.92 -17.59 -2.00
C PRO A 71 -2.88 -17.07 -3.00
N LEU A 72 -2.20 -17.94 -3.76
CA LEU A 72 -1.23 -17.54 -4.78
C LEU A 72 -1.90 -16.80 -5.95
N VAL A 73 -3.07 -17.25 -6.39
CA VAL A 73 -3.83 -16.57 -7.45
C VAL A 73 -4.24 -15.17 -7.01
N PHE A 74 -4.79 -15.03 -5.81
CA PHE A 74 -5.16 -13.71 -5.28
C PHE A 74 -3.94 -12.77 -5.18
N ALA A 75 -2.80 -13.27 -4.70
CA ALA A 75 -1.56 -12.49 -4.64
C ALA A 75 -1.08 -12.04 -6.03
N THR A 76 -1.18 -12.90 -7.05
CA THR A 76 -0.85 -12.51 -8.43
C THR A 76 -1.83 -11.50 -9.01
N ILE A 77 -3.12 -11.56 -8.68
CA ILE A 77 -4.10 -10.56 -9.10
C ILE A 77 -3.78 -9.20 -8.48
N SER A 78 -3.44 -9.15 -7.20
CA SER A 78 -2.99 -7.92 -6.53
C SER A 78 -1.76 -7.31 -7.20
N LEU A 79 -0.80 -8.15 -7.62
CA LEU A 79 0.37 -7.69 -8.39
C LEU A 79 -0.03 -7.09 -9.74
N ILE A 80 -0.99 -7.68 -10.45
CA ILE A 80 -1.47 -7.15 -11.74
C ILE A 80 -2.06 -5.74 -11.56
N TYR A 81 -2.84 -5.52 -10.50
CA TYR A 81 -3.38 -4.19 -10.20
C TYR A 81 -2.27 -3.18 -9.92
N ARG A 82 -1.24 -3.57 -9.15
CA ARG A 82 -0.08 -2.72 -8.88
C ARG A 82 0.70 -2.36 -10.15
N VAL A 83 0.95 -3.32 -11.03
CA VAL A 83 1.61 -3.08 -12.32
C VAL A 83 0.77 -2.12 -13.17
N ARG A 84 -0.55 -2.32 -13.20
CA ARG A 84 -1.46 -1.41 -13.92
C ARG A 84 -1.34 0.02 -13.40
N GLU A 85 -1.31 0.20 -12.08
CA GLU A 85 -1.21 1.53 -11.47
C GLU A 85 0.13 2.20 -11.76
N LEU A 86 1.23 1.43 -11.81
CA LEU A 86 2.57 1.99 -12.07
C LEU A 86 2.82 2.28 -13.55
N GLU A 87 2.41 1.39 -14.46
CA GLU A 87 2.72 1.49 -15.89
C GLU A 87 1.64 2.21 -16.69
N PHE A 88 0.38 2.15 -16.23
CA PHE A 88 -0.79 2.72 -16.93
C PHE A 88 -1.48 3.80 -16.09
N ALA A 89 -0.75 4.43 -15.15
CA ALA A 89 -1.23 5.63 -14.48
C ALA A 89 -1.69 6.64 -15.54
N PRO A 90 -2.91 7.21 -15.44
CA PRO A 90 -3.28 8.30 -16.30
C PRO A 90 -2.24 9.42 -16.15
N PRO A 91 -1.85 10.11 -17.23
CA PRO A 91 -0.94 11.24 -17.12
C PRO A 91 -1.53 12.20 -16.08
N ALA A 92 -0.70 12.60 -15.11
CA ALA A 92 -1.10 13.55 -14.09
C ALA A 92 -1.80 14.73 -14.78
N LYS A 93 -3.00 15.07 -14.31
CA LYS A 93 -3.69 16.26 -14.83
C LYS A 93 -2.80 17.44 -14.47
N ASP A 94 -2.50 18.29 -15.45
CA ASP A 94 -1.60 19.45 -15.33
C ASP A 94 -1.96 20.42 -14.18
N ASP A 95 -3.13 20.24 -13.57
CA ASP A 95 -3.64 21.04 -12.46
C ASP A 95 -2.88 20.84 -11.13
N ASP A 96 -2.30 19.66 -10.88
CA ASP A 96 -1.58 19.37 -9.62
C ASP A 96 -0.16 19.96 -9.60
N VAL A 97 0.44 20.20 -10.79
CA VAL A 97 1.79 20.80 -10.92
C VAL A 97 1.77 22.29 -10.59
N LYS A 98 0.65 22.99 -10.84
CA LYS A 98 0.50 24.42 -10.50
C LYS A 98 0.39 24.68 -8.99
N LEU A 99 -0.11 23.72 -8.22
CA LEU A 99 -0.25 23.87 -6.77
C LEU A 99 1.11 23.78 -6.05
N LEU A 100 2.01 22.92 -6.53
CA LEU A 100 3.37 22.77 -6.00
C LEU A 100 4.27 23.98 -6.31
N GLY A 101 4.19 24.55 -7.52
CA GLY A 101 4.96 25.74 -7.89
C GLY A 101 4.52 27.03 -7.17
N SER A 102 3.36 27.02 -6.51
CA SER A 102 2.84 28.18 -5.76
C SER A 102 3.35 28.24 -4.31
N LEU A 103 3.93 27.15 -3.80
CA LEU A 103 4.41 27.06 -2.40
C LEU A 103 5.90 27.41 -2.25
N GLU A 104 6.69 27.41 -3.33
CA GLU A 104 8.13 27.74 -3.26
C GLU A 104 8.46 29.23 -3.39
N ASN A 105 7.51 30.11 -3.76
CA ASN A 105 7.77 31.54 -3.98
C ASN A 105 7.39 32.46 -2.80
N GLY A 106 7.27 31.93 -1.58
CA GLY A 106 6.80 32.70 -0.41
C GLY A 106 7.79 32.91 0.73
N ALA A 107 9.07 32.59 0.57
CA ALA A 107 10.03 32.50 1.68
C ALA A 107 11.10 33.61 1.75
N ASP A 108 10.88 34.77 1.13
CA ASP A 108 11.76 35.95 1.30
C ASP A 108 10.95 37.19 1.70
N ALA A 109 10.66 37.31 3.00
CA ALA A 109 10.29 38.59 3.62
C ALA A 109 10.92 38.66 5.03
N ASN A 110 12.15 39.14 5.05
CA ASN A 110 12.92 39.52 6.23
C ASN A 110 12.26 40.73 6.95
N PRO A 111 11.85 40.65 8.22
CA PRO A 111 11.42 41.83 8.98
C PRO A 111 12.61 42.37 9.79
N ALA A 112 13.44 43.20 9.17
CA ALA A 112 14.47 43.98 9.85
C ALA A 112 14.05 45.47 9.92
N SER A 113 13.61 45.87 11.11
CA SER A 113 13.75 47.20 11.73
C SER A 113 13.80 48.45 10.84
N GLU A 114 12.76 49.28 10.91
CA GLU A 114 12.89 50.75 10.89
C GLU A 114 12.05 51.34 12.02
N VAL A 115 12.73 52.11 12.86
CA VAL A 115 12.20 52.98 13.91
C VAL A 115 12.22 54.38 13.28
N ASP A 116 11.11 55.11 13.27
CA ASP A 116 11.17 56.58 13.14
C ASP A 116 9.99 57.24 13.86
N ASP A 117 10.33 58.37 14.47
CA ASP A 117 9.72 59.03 15.60
C ASP A 117 8.49 59.89 15.24
N GLY A 118 7.71 60.25 16.27
CA GLY A 118 6.39 60.86 16.15
C GLY A 118 6.32 62.31 15.69
N ASP A 119 5.09 62.80 15.50
CA ASP A 119 4.71 64.13 15.98
C ASP A 119 3.20 64.23 16.20
N ALA A 120 2.85 64.96 17.25
CA ALA A 120 1.49 65.21 17.71
C ALA A 120 0.99 66.55 17.15
N ALA A 121 -0.23 66.58 16.63
CA ALA A 121 -1.00 67.82 16.57
C ALA A 121 -2.50 67.53 16.64
N SER A 122 -3.07 67.84 17.80
CA SER A 122 -4.47 68.10 18.04
C SER A 122 -4.95 69.30 17.23
N GLU A 123 -6.05 69.16 16.49
CA GLU A 123 -6.90 70.30 16.12
C GLU A 123 -8.32 70.07 16.63
N ILE A 124 -8.67 70.96 17.56
CA ILE A 124 -9.98 71.19 18.15
C ILE A 124 -10.82 71.92 17.10
N ASN A 125 -12.07 71.50 16.91
CA ASN A 125 -13.07 72.41 16.36
C ASN A 125 -14.39 72.23 17.12
N ASP A 126 -14.63 73.18 18.03
CA ASP A 126 -15.91 73.43 18.70
C ASP A 126 -16.88 74.08 17.71
N GLY A 127 -18.15 73.65 17.72
CA GLY A 127 -19.18 74.16 16.83
C GLY A 127 -20.59 73.81 17.29
N ASP A 128 -20.96 74.33 18.45
CA ASP A 128 -22.30 74.45 19.02
C ASP A 128 -23.27 75.19 18.09
N ALA A 129 -24.51 74.68 17.94
CA ALA A 129 -25.75 75.48 17.93
C ALA A 129 -27.00 74.61 17.70
N ALA A 130 -27.97 74.82 18.58
CA ALA A 130 -29.24 74.13 18.75
C ALA A 130 -30.36 74.56 17.77
N SER A 131 -31.54 73.96 17.99
CA SER A 131 -32.90 74.26 17.48
C SER A 131 -33.17 73.86 16.02
N GLU A 132 -34.22 73.10 15.70
CA GLU A 132 -35.63 73.21 16.15
C GLU A 132 -36.32 71.84 16.26
#